data_AF-A0A0F9JWP4-F1
#
_entry.id   AF-A0A0F9JWP4-F1
#
_cell.length_a   1.000
_cell.length_b   1.000
_cell.length_c   1.000
_cell.angle_alpha   90.00
_cell.angle_beta   90.00
_cell.angle_gamma   90.00
#
_symmetry.space_group_name_H-M   'P 1'
#
loop_
_entity.id
_entity.type
_entity.pdbx_description
1 polymer ?
#
loop_
_entity_poly.entity_id
_entity_poly.type
_entity_poly.pdbx_seq_one_letter_code
_entity_poly.pdbx_strand_id
1 'polypeptide(L)'
;MVENKTQTMTGESFATFGLKRMRTMLNDVSKSKGNRSNPDIIISGQSPYEYYEDSLQPQQRFVDRTLLDGGFMNLSFKNVPMAFASACANTRMYFLNSNNVWLYYDPAAFFEPTEWKEVVDQPRTRAMQIYSALSNVTNRRKALGVIHTIDTE
;
A
#
# COMPACT_ATOMS: atom_id res chain seq x y z
N MET A 1 9.32 18.15 -14.70
CA MET A 1 8.95 16.74 -14.45
C MET A 1 7.77 16.70 -13.47
N VAL A 2 6.88 15.71 -13.61
CA VAL A 2 5.68 15.58 -12.75
C VAL A 2 5.94 14.45 -11.74
N GLU A 3 6.36 14.83 -10.54
CA GLU A 3 6.80 13.91 -9.48
C GLU A 3 5.64 13.39 -8.62
N ASN A 4 5.89 12.29 -7.92
CA ASN A 4 5.00 11.76 -6.90
C ASN A 4 5.00 12.63 -5.63
N LYS A 5 3.95 12.52 -4.82
CA LYS A 5 3.89 13.24 -3.55
C LYS A 5 4.64 12.44 -2.49
N THR A 6 5.69 13.01 -1.93
CA THR A 6 6.52 12.37 -0.91
C THR A 6 6.55 13.25 0.33
N GLN A 7 6.36 12.65 1.50
CA GLN A 7 6.59 13.31 2.79
C GLN A 7 7.47 12.42 3.66
N THR A 8 8.37 13.05 4.40
CA THR A 8 9.34 12.42 5.30
C THR A 8 8.94 12.74 6.73
N MET A 9 9.05 11.77 7.63
CA MET A 9 8.79 11.92 9.07
C MET A 9 10.04 11.65 9.94
N THR A 10 11.24 11.81 9.38
CA THR A 10 12.49 11.60 10.12
C THR A 10 12.54 12.49 11.37
N GLY A 11 12.57 11.85 12.55
CA GLY A 11 12.62 12.55 13.83
C GLY A 11 11.30 13.23 14.25
N GLU A 12 10.20 13.00 13.53
CA GLU A 12 8.86 13.46 13.91
C GLU A 12 8.01 12.29 14.43
N SER A 13 7.62 12.36 15.71
CA SER A 13 6.69 11.42 16.36
C SER A 13 5.37 11.28 15.59
N PHE A 14 4.92 10.04 15.37
CA PHE A 14 3.63 9.76 14.74
C PHE A 14 2.44 10.20 15.60
N ALA A 15 2.50 10.08 16.92
CA ALA A 15 1.46 10.49 17.85
C ALA A 15 1.16 11.99 17.74
N THR A 16 2.19 12.80 17.49
CA THR A 16 2.03 14.27 17.37
C THR A 16 1.70 14.71 15.94
N PHE A 17 2.38 14.16 14.94
CA PHE A 17 2.33 14.67 13.56
C PHE A 17 1.65 13.71 12.57
N GLY A 18 1.50 12.42 12.89
CA GLY A 18 1.01 11.38 11.98
C GLY A 18 -0.32 11.71 11.34
N LEU A 19 -1.36 11.97 12.15
CA LEU A 19 -2.69 12.34 11.63
C LEU A 19 -2.67 13.62 10.79
N LYS A 20 -1.84 14.61 11.16
CA LYS A 20 -1.68 15.86 10.38
C LYS A 20 -1.04 15.57 9.03
N ARG A 21 0.03 14.78 9.00
CA ARG A 21 0.75 14.38 7.78
C ARG A 21 -0.15 13.54 6.86
N MET A 22 -0.90 12.59 7.41
CA MET A 22 -1.91 11.82 6.65
C MET A 22 -2.99 12.72 6.05
N ARG A 23 -3.52 13.71 6.81
CA ARG A 23 -4.51 14.67 6.30
C ARG A 23 -3.93 15.51 5.14
N THR A 24 -2.71 16.01 5.30
CA THR A 24 -2.05 16.81 4.27
C THR A 24 -1.77 15.97 3.03
N MET A 25 -1.25 14.75 3.19
CA MET A 25 -0.97 13.84 2.07
C MET A 25 -2.25 13.50 1.28
N LEU A 26 -3.33 13.11 1.97
CA LEU A 26 -4.60 12.80 1.31
C LEU A 26 -5.11 14.01 0.51
N ASN A 27 -5.10 15.19 1.11
CA ASN A 27 -5.54 16.41 0.44
C ASN A 27 -4.62 16.76 -0.74
N ASP A 28 -3.30 16.62 -0.60
CA ASP A 28 -2.33 16.96 -1.64
C ASP A 28 -2.43 16.06 -2.87
N VAL A 29 -2.72 14.78 -2.65
CA VAL A 29 -2.97 13.80 -3.72
C VAL A 29 -4.32 14.09 -4.40
N SER A 30 -5.35 14.43 -3.62
CA SER A 30 -6.69 14.77 -4.11
C SER A 30 -6.82 16.11 -4.84
N LYS A 31 -5.92 17.08 -4.62
CA LYS A 31 -5.95 18.43 -5.23
C LYS A 31 -5.98 18.42 -6.76
N SER A 32 -5.61 17.33 -7.40
CA SER A 32 -5.36 17.29 -8.83
C SER A 32 -6.55 16.64 -9.56
N LYS A 33 -7.51 17.41 -10.11
CA LYS A 33 -8.61 16.95 -11.01
C LYS A 33 -9.70 16.00 -10.43
N GLY A 34 -10.37 16.38 -9.34
CA GLY A 34 -11.68 15.82 -8.94
C GLY A 34 -11.68 14.37 -8.44
N ASN A 35 -12.87 13.76 -8.29
CA ASN A 35 -13.09 12.46 -7.61
C ASN A 35 -12.24 11.29 -8.13
N ARG A 36 -11.77 11.33 -9.39
CA ARG A 36 -10.95 10.25 -9.99
C ARG A 36 -9.51 10.21 -9.48
N SER A 37 -9.08 11.21 -8.72
CA SER A 37 -7.71 11.30 -8.19
C SER A 37 -7.62 11.04 -6.69
N ASN A 38 -8.76 10.83 -6.03
CA ASN A 38 -8.75 10.49 -4.60
C ASN A 38 -8.11 9.11 -4.42
N PRO A 39 -7.25 8.94 -3.41
CA PRO A 39 -6.78 7.62 -3.01
C PRO A 39 -7.97 6.75 -2.63
N ASP A 40 -7.98 5.50 -3.10
CA ASP A 40 -9.00 4.50 -2.79
C ASP A 40 -8.52 3.46 -1.78
N ILE A 41 -7.19 3.32 -1.64
CA ILE A 41 -6.57 2.43 -0.66
C ILE A 41 -5.32 3.06 -0.06
N ILE A 42 -5.14 2.85 1.24
CA ILE A 42 -3.88 3.12 1.95
C ILE A 42 -3.23 1.77 2.27
N ILE A 43 -1.97 1.61 1.87
CA ILE A 43 -1.18 0.41 2.19
C ILE A 43 -0.06 0.82 3.12
N SER A 44 0.12 0.10 4.22
CA SER A 44 1.09 0.44 5.26
C SER A 44 1.96 -0.74 5.66
N GLY A 45 3.19 -0.42 6.08
CA GLY A 45 4.02 -1.30 6.88
C GLY A 45 3.47 -1.46 8.30
N GLN A 46 4.14 -2.26 9.12
CA GLN A 46 3.62 -2.64 10.44
C GLN A 46 3.59 -1.46 11.42
N SER A 47 4.70 -0.75 11.61
CA SER A 47 4.79 0.39 12.55
C SER A 47 3.74 1.48 12.32
N PRO A 48 3.57 2.06 11.10
CA PRO A 48 2.55 3.07 10.87
C PRO A 48 1.12 2.54 10.95
N TYR A 49 0.90 1.23 10.80
CA TYR A 49 -0.41 0.62 11.00
C TYR A 49 -0.76 0.56 12.49
N GLU A 50 0.15 0.01 13.30
CA GLU A 50 0.01 -0.08 14.76
C GLU A 50 -0.11 1.31 15.40
N TYR A 51 0.74 2.28 15.02
CA TYR A 51 0.65 3.64 15.55
C TYR A 51 -0.68 4.34 15.20
N TYR A 52 -1.24 4.04 14.03
CA TYR A 52 -2.55 4.57 13.68
C TYR A 52 -3.66 3.90 14.49
N GLU A 53 -3.60 2.59 14.68
CA GLU A 53 -4.52 1.86 15.56
C GLU A 53 -4.50 2.39 17.00
N ASP A 54 -3.30 2.59 17.57
CA ASP A 54 -3.12 3.15 18.90
C ASP A 54 -3.69 4.57 19.02
N SER A 55 -3.59 5.38 17.96
CA SER A 55 -4.19 6.73 17.94
C SER A 55 -5.73 6.71 17.97
N LEU A 56 -6.37 5.61 17.55
CA LEU A 56 -7.82 5.45 17.53
C LEU A 56 -8.38 4.76 18.78
N GLN A 57 -7.57 4.00 19.52
CA GLN A 57 -8.01 3.33 20.75
C GLN A 57 -8.67 4.30 21.77
N PRO A 58 -8.15 5.52 22.03
CA PRO A 58 -8.81 6.47 22.91
C PRO A 58 -10.20 6.86 22.39
N GLN A 59 -10.36 7.02 21.08
CA GLN A 59 -11.62 7.44 20.46
C GLN A 59 -12.68 6.34 20.50
N GLN A 60 -12.29 5.08 20.29
CA GLN A 60 -13.19 3.93 20.39
C GLN A 60 -13.76 3.73 21.79
N ARG A 61 -13.04 4.12 22.85
CA ARG A 61 -13.56 4.09 24.23
C ARG A 61 -14.72 5.06 24.48
N PHE A 62 -14.85 6.13 23.69
CA PHE A 62 -15.92 7.12 23.84
C PHE A 62 -17.15 6.84 22.97
N VAL A 63 -17.05 5.93 21.99
CA VAL A 63 -18.16 5.54 21.12
C VAL A 63 -18.76 4.23 21.66
N ASP A 64 -20.00 4.28 22.13
CA ASP A 64 -20.68 3.16 22.78
C ASP A 64 -20.62 1.83 21.98
N ARG A 65 -20.49 0.73 22.73
CA ARG A 65 -20.22 -0.65 22.30
C ARG A 65 -21.22 -1.26 21.29
N THR A 66 -22.36 -0.64 21.04
CA THR A 66 -23.46 -1.19 20.23
C THR A 66 -23.25 -1.10 18.71
N LEU A 67 -22.20 -0.41 18.24
CA LEU A 67 -21.83 -0.30 16.82
C LEU A 67 -20.69 -1.26 16.39
N LEU A 68 -20.16 -2.08 17.30
CA LEU A 68 -18.99 -2.95 17.09
C LEU A 68 -19.31 -4.34 16.50
N ASP A 69 -20.54 -4.59 16.05
CA ASP A 69 -21.01 -5.93 15.62
C ASP A 69 -20.62 -6.30 14.17
N GLY A 70 -19.89 -5.43 13.47
CA GLY A 70 -19.33 -5.69 12.14
C GLY A 70 -17.92 -6.24 12.23
N GLY A 71 -17.78 -7.54 12.50
CA GLY A 71 -16.50 -8.25 12.60
C GLY A 71 -15.52 -7.87 11.47
N PHE A 72 -14.28 -7.58 11.88
CA PHE A 72 -13.21 -6.88 11.15
C PHE A 72 -13.45 -5.38 11.00
N MET A 73 -13.06 -4.61 12.03
CA MET A 73 -12.88 -3.16 11.92
C MET A 73 -11.82 -2.89 10.87
N ASN A 74 -12.26 -2.67 9.64
CA ASN A 74 -11.39 -2.21 8.57
C ASN A 74 -10.92 -0.81 8.97
N LEU A 75 -9.66 -0.71 9.41
CA LEU A 75 -9.02 0.54 9.82
C LEU A 75 -9.17 1.52 8.65
N SER A 76 -9.88 2.62 8.82
CA SER A 76 -10.18 3.53 7.71
C SER A 76 -9.90 4.97 8.09
N PHE A 77 -9.29 5.70 7.17
CA PHE A 77 -8.96 7.11 7.32
C PHE A 77 -9.79 7.92 6.33
N LYS A 78 -10.77 8.69 6.83
CA LYS A 78 -11.69 9.52 6.00
C LYS A 78 -12.36 8.72 4.87
N ASN A 79 -12.92 7.56 5.20
CA ASN A 79 -13.56 6.62 4.26
C ASN A 79 -12.61 5.94 3.26
N VAL A 80 -11.30 6.07 3.44
CA VAL A 80 -10.31 5.29 2.66
C VAL A 80 -9.84 4.13 3.55
N PRO A 81 -10.05 2.86 3.13
CA PRO A 81 -9.56 1.72 3.87
C PRO A 81 -8.04 1.69 3.92
N MET A 82 -7.50 1.33 5.07
CA MET A 82 -6.08 1.17 5.33
C MET A 82 -5.77 -0.30 5.62
N ALA A 83 -4.90 -0.88 4.81
CA ALA A 83 -4.49 -2.27 4.92
C ALA A 83 -3.01 -2.39 5.30
N PHE A 84 -2.72 -3.35 6.17
CA PHE A 84 -1.36 -3.80 6.42
C PHE A 84 -0.90 -4.73 5.28
N ALA A 85 0.33 -4.54 4.80
CA ALA A 85 0.95 -5.45 3.85
C ALA A 85 2.38 -5.79 4.31
N SER A 86 2.66 -7.08 4.52
CA SER A 86 3.99 -7.56 4.92
C SER A 86 5.08 -7.29 3.88
N ALA A 87 4.71 -7.15 2.61
CA ALA A 87 5.61 -6.78 1.52
C ALA A 87 5.96 -5.27 1.51
N CYS A 88 5.24 -4.44 2.27
CA CYS A 88 5.54 -3.03 2.41
C CYS A 88 6.68 -2.84 3.42
N ALA A 89 7.62 -1.93 3.13
CA ALA A 89 8.66 -1.56 4.09
C ALA A 89 8.02 -1.04 5.40
N ASN A 90 8.57 -1.47 6.54
CA ASN A 90 7.97 -1.25 7.85
C ASN A 90 7.65 0.23 8.13
N THR A 91 8.54 1.15 7.74
CA THR A 91 8.45 2.58 8.06
C THR A 91 7.74 3.42 6.99
N ARG A 92 6.87 2.80 6.17
CA ARG A 92 6.23 3.47 5.03
C ARG A 92 4.72 3.29 4.98
N MET A 93 4.06 4.31 4.47
CA MET A 93 2.63 4.32 4.18
C MET A 93 2.40 4.90 2.78
N TYR A 94 1.68 4.15 1.94
CA TYR A 94 1.37 4.46 0.56
C TYR A 94 -0.10 4.86 0.41
N PHE A 95 -0.33 5.97 -0.26
CA PHE A 95 -1.66 6.46 -0.64
C PHE A 95 -1.81 6.20 -2.14
N LEU A 96 -2.56 5.16 -2.48
CA LEU A 96 -2.67 4.67 -3.85
C LEU A 96 -4.08 4.93 -4.40
N ASN A 97 -4.13 4.99 -5.72
CA ASN A 97 -5.37 5.06 -6.47
C ASN A 97 -5.32 3.96 -7.53
N SER A 98 -6.20 2.95 -7.41
CA SER A 98 -6.23 1.78 -8.30
C SER A 98 -6.49 2.15 -9.77
N ASN A 99 -7.03 3.33 -10.07
CA ASN A 99 -7.20 3.80 -11.45
C ASN A 99 -5.90 4.31 -12.08
N ASN A 100 -4.81 4.44 -11.31
CA ASN A 100 -3.55 5.04 -11.77
C ASN A 100 -2.34 4.10 -11.62
N VAL A 101 -2.56 2.87 -11.16
CA VAL A 101 -1.53 1.83 -11.00
C VAL A 101 -2.03 0.57 -11.68
N TRP A 102 -1.24 0.03 -12.61
CA TRP A 102 -1.55 -1.21 -13.30
C TRP A 102 -0.34 -2.13 -13.34
N LEU A 103 -0.61 -3.43 -13.28
CA LEU A 103 0.35 -4.47 -13.58
C LEU A 103 0.04 -4.97 -14.99
N TYR A 104 0.92 -4.66 -15.94
CA TYR A 104 0.88 -5.27 -17.26
C TYR A 104 1.63 -6.58 -17.22
N TYR A 105 1.06 -7.61 -17.84
CA TYR A 105 1.73 -8.87 -18.11
C TYR A 105 1.93 -9.00 -19.61
N ASP A 106 3.00 -9.67 -20.00
CA ASP A 106 3.17 -10.11 -21.38
C ASP A 106 2.34 -11.39 -21.59
N PRO A 107 1.36 -11.39 -22.52
CA PRO A 107 0.54 -12.56 -22.78
C PRO A 107 1.33 -13.82 -23.15
N ALA A 108 2.47 -13.69 -23.82
CA ALA A 108 3.31 -14.81 -24.26
C ALA A 108 4.28 -15.31 -23.16
N ALA A 109 4.20 -14.73 -21.97
CA ALA A 109 5.09 -15.01 -20.86
C ALA A 109 4.33 -14.87 -19.55
N PHE A 110 3.08 -15.33 -19.48
CA PHE A 110 2.28 -15.29 -18.27
C PHE A 110 2.00 -16.69 -17.75
N PHE A 111 2.86 -17.16 -16.84
CA PHE A 111 2.80 -18.51 -16.29
C PHE A 111 2.84 -19.62 -17.35
N GLU A 112 3.48 -19.34 -18.49
CA GLU A 112 3.64 -20.33 -19.54
C GLU A 112 4.73 -21.33 -19.15
N PRO A 113 4.43 -22.64 -19.16
CA PRO A 113 5.42 -23.67 -18.90
C PRO A 113 6.38 -23.79 -20.09
N THR A 114 7.68 -23.82 -19.79
CA THR A 114 8.69 -24.20 -20.79
C THR A 114 8.67 -25.70 -21.08
N GLU A 115 9.36 -26.11 -22.13
CA GLU A 115 9.55 -27.53 -22.42
C GLU A 115 10.30 -28.24 -21.27
N TRP A 116 9.93 -29.49 -21.02
CA TRP A 116 10.60 -30.34 -20.04
C TRP A 116 12.05 -30.57 -20.44
N LYS A 117 12.99 -30.07 -19.65
CA LYS A 117 14.43 -30.28 -19.84
C LYS A 117 14.91 -31.36 -18.88
N GLU A 118 15.76 -32.26 -19.38
CA GLU A 118 16.40 -33.28 -18.55
C GLU A 118 17.49 -32.64 -17.68
N VAL A 119 17.58 -33.05 -16.42
CA VAL A 119 18.58 -32.52 -15.48
C VAL A 119 19.87 -33.32 -15.63
N VAL A 120 20.99 -32.63 -15.87
CA VAL A 120 22.32 -33.25 -15.92
C VAL A 120 22.60 -33.92 -14.57
N ASP A 121 23.12 -35.14 -14.58
CA ASP A 121 23.46 -35.96 -13.41
C ASP A 121 22.27 -36.51 -12.57
N GLN A 122 21.03 -36.45 -13.05
CA GLN A 122 19.88 -37.10 -12.40
C GLN A 122 19.08 -37.96 -13.38
N PRO A 123 19.35 -39.28 -13.49
CA PRO A 123 18.63 -40.15 -14.41
C PRO A 123 17.14 -40.19 -14.05
N ARG A 124 16.29 -39.94 -15.04
CA ARG A 124 14.80 -39.88 -14.96
C ARG A 124 14.22 -38.62 -14.29
N THR A 125 15.04 -37.64 -13.92
CA THR A 125 14.52 -36.35 -13.42
C THR A 125 14.39 -35.33 -14.56
N ARG A 126 13.20 -34.74 -14.69
CA ARG A 126 12.92 -33.66 -15.63
C ARG A 126 12.50 -32.43 -14.86
N ALA A 127 12.97 -31.26 -15.28
CA ALA A 127 12.59 -29.98 -14.72
C ALA A 127 11.89 -29.13 -15.78
N MET A 128 10.90 -28.36 -15.33
CA MET A 128 10.15 -27.42 -16.14
C MET A 128 10.23 -26.06 -15.45
N GLN A 129 10.63 -25.04 -16.21
CA GLN A 129 10.66 -23.67 -15.71
C GLN A 129 9.37 -22.97 -16.12
N ILE A 130 8.78 -22.21 -15.20
CA ILE A 130 7.65 -21.34 -15.45
C ILE A 130 8.17 -19.92 -15.26
N TYR A 131 8.02 -19.06 -16.26
CA TYR A 131 8.41 -17.66 -16.16
C TYR A 131 7.20 -16.74 -16.32
N SER A 132 7.29 -15.59 -15.65
CA SER A 132 6.31 -14.52 -15.81
C SER A 132 7.03 -13.21 -16.09
N ALA A 133 6.67 -12.53 -17.17
CA ALA A 133 7.14 -11.18 -17.46
C ALA A 133 6.05 -10.17 -17.08
N LEU A 134 6.35 -9.36 -16.06
CA LEU A 134 5.42 -8.40 -15.46
C LEU A 134 6.06 -7.01 -15.42
N SER A 135 5.27 -5.97 -15.65
CA SER A 135 5.70 -4.58 -15.57
C SER A 135 4.67 -3.72 -14.84
N ASN A 136 5.12 -2.95 -13.86
CA ASN A 136 4.29 -1.98 -13.16
C ASN A 136 4.27 -0.66 -13.92
N VAL A 137 3.08 -0.18 -14.26
CA VAL A 137 2.87 1.05 -15.02
C VAL A 137 2.00 2.01 -14.22
N THR A 138 2.33 3.30 -14.29
CA THR A 138 1.51 4.37 -13.73
C THR A 138 1.35 5.49 -14.75
N ASN A 139 0.12 5.94 -14.95
CA ASN A 139 -0.19 7.12 -15.79
C ASN A 139 0.06 8.44 -15.05
N ARG A 140 -0.01 8.46 -13.71
CA ARG A 140 -0.13 9.69 -12.95
C ARG A 140 0.45 9.60 -11.55
N ARG A 141 1.74 9.87 -11.49
CA ARG A 141 2.51 9.90 -10.23
C ARG A 141 2.00 10.95 -9.22
N LYS A 142 1.44 12.07 -9.69
CA LYS A 142 0.84 13.12 -8.83
C LYS A 142 -0.36 12.67 -8.01
N ALA A 143 -1.07 11.63 -8.47
CA ALA A 143 -2.23 11.06 -7.78
C ALA A 143 -1.82 9.91 -6.83
N LEU A 144 -0.52 9.75 -6.59
CA LEU A 144 0.04 8.76 -5.68
C LEU A 144 0.89 9.49 -4.63
N GLY A 145 0.78 9.02 -3.39
CA GLY A 145 1.47 9.59 -2.24
C GLY A 145 2.24 8.54 -1.44
N VAL A 146 3.36 8.94 -0.84
CA VAL A 146 4.08 8.12 0.13
C VAL A 146 4.54 8.97 1.31
N ILE A 147 4.27 8.47 2.51
CA ILE A 147 4.92 8.93 3.73
C ILE A 147 5.95 7.86 4.09
N HIS A 148 7.20 8.27 4.32
CA HIS A 148 8.30 7.36 4.61
C HIS A 148 9.07 7.78 5.84
N THR A 149 9.91 6.87 6.34
CA THR A 149 10.70 7.03 7.58
C THR A 149 9.80 7.37 8.77
N ILE A 150 8.71 6.63 8.92
CA ILE A 150 7.88 6.64 10.12
C ILE A 150 8.51 5.63 11.07
N ASP A 151 9.41 6.09 11.91
CA ASP A 151 10.26 5.27 12.79
C ASP A 151 10.02 5.54 14.29
N THR A 152 9.31 6.62 14.61
CA THR A 152 9.09 7.08 15.98
C THR A 152 7.60 7.14 16.31
N GLU A 153 7.27 6.65 17.51
CA GLU A 153 5.96 6.82 18.14
C GLU A 153 5.63 8.27 18.40
#